data_AF-A0AAE1DD89-F1
#
_entry.id   AF-A0AAE1DD89-F1
#
_cell.length_a   1.000
_cell.length_b   1.000
_cell.length_c   1.000
_cell.angle_alpha   90.00
_cell.angle_beta   90.00
_cell.angle_gamma   90.00
#
_symmetry.space_group_name_H-M   'P 1'
#
loop_
_entity.id
_entity.type
_entity.pdbx_description
1 polymer ?
#
loop_
_entity_poly.entity_id
_entity_poly.type
_entity_poly.pdbx_seq_one_letter_code
_entity_poly.pdbx_strand_id
1 'polypeptide(L)'
;FISRPICVGSNDKNYVVFDDGPGLGRQFEGIGALSAGASSKLLVNYPQKQRDEILDYLFKPNFGASLQILKVEIGGDTQSTDGTEASHMHYKGDENYKRGYEWWLMQEAKKRNPDIKLSCLPWGFPSWIGEGTQNPYINPQQTADYVVSWIREAKKVYNLTMDYVGIWNERPYDINYIKILRKTLDEQGCSNTLIIAADIKWEIAGDVLKDQNLASVVHAIGCHYPGTTSTSEAKMTKKSLWSSEDYSTYNDEVGGGCWARNDILEPDCRIHYRNTCPSTEMD
;
A
#
# COMPACT_ATOMS: atom_id res chain seq x y z
N PHE A 1 -1.98 -14.77 14.88
CA PHE A 1 -1.37 -16.01 14.36
C PHE A 1 -0.47 -15.64 13.19
N ILE A 2 0.85 -15.76 13.34
CA ILE A 2 1.81 -15.51 12.26
C ILE A 2 2.07 -16.87 11.60
N SER A 3 1.37 -17.18 10.51
CA SER A 3 1.59 -18.41 9.74
C SER A 3 2.77 -18.20 8.79
N ARG A 4 3.84 -18.98 8.94
CA ARG A 4 4.93 -19.05 7.97
C ARG A 4 4.73 -20.30 7.09
N PRO A 5 4.87 -20.20 5.76
CA PRO A 5 4.70 -21.35 4.87
C PRO A 5 5.84 -22.36 5.04
N ILE A 6 5.51 -23.62 4.82
CA ILE A 6 6.37 -24.80 4.97
C ILE A 6 7.05 -25.13 3.63
N CYS A 7 8.31 -25.56 3.64
CA CYS A 7 9.06 -25.92 2.44
C CYS A 7 8.51 -27.20 1.79
N VAL A 8 8.31 -27.19 0.46
CA VAL A 8 7.86 -28.36 -0.32
C VAL A 8 9.05 -28.95 -1.10
N GLY A 9 9.43 -30.18 -0.77
CA GLY A 9 10.39 -30.99 -1.53
C GLY A 9 9.68 -32.06 -2.37
N SER A 10 10.13 -32.25 -3.62
CA SER A 10 9.65 -33.31 -4.52
C SER A 10 10.62 -34.48 -4.51
N ASN A 11 10.20 -35.64 -4.00
CA ASN A 11 10.84 -36.93 -4.28
C ASN A 11 9.99 -37.69 -5.32
N ASP A 12 10.58 -38.69 -5.99
CA ASP A 12 10.06 -39.51 -7.12
C ASP A 12 8.73 -40.29 -6.89
N LYS A 13 7.84 -39.81 -6.01
CA LYS A 13 6.47 -40.28 -5.80
C LYS A 13 5.60 -39.05 -5.55
N ASN A 14 4.40 -38.99 -6.15
CA ASN A 14 3.39 -37.91 -6.08
C ASN A 14 2.93 -37.52 -4.65
N TYR A 15 3.83 -37.10 -3.78
CA TYR A 15 3.56 -36.66 -2.41
C TYR A 15 4.16 -35.27 -2.21
N VAL A 16 3.33 -34.36 -1.69
CA VAL A 16 3.76 -33.04 -1.23
C VAL A 16 4.22 -33.21 0.22
N VAL A 17 5.49 -32.91 0.49
CA VAL A 17 6.05 -32.92 1.85
C VAL A 17 5.90 -31.52 2.45
N PHE A 18 5.39 -31.47 3.68
CA PHE A 18 5.40 -30.27 4.51
C PHE A 18 6.39 -30.51 5.65
N ASP A 19 7.59 -29.92 5.55
CA ASP A 19 8.66 -30.01 6.56
C ASP A 19 9.23 -28.62 6.94
N ASP A 20 9.24 -28.32 8.24
CA ASP A 20 9.84 -27.11 8.83
C ASP A 20 11.20 -27.37 9.50
N GLY A 21 11.68 -28.62 9.53
CA GLY A 21 12.98 -29.01 10.07
C GLY A 21 14.18 -28.28 9.46
N PRO A 22 14.22 -28.00 8.13
CA PRO A 22 15.27 -27.21 7.49
C PRO A 22 15.22 -25.70 7.80
N GLY A 23 14.15 -25.24 8.46
CA GLY A 23 13.85 -23.83 8.69
C GLY A 23 12.59 -23.37 7.96
N LEU A 24 12.12 -22.18 8.34
CA LEU A 24 10.88 -21.60 7.83
C LEU A 24 11.15 -20.74 6.57
N GLY A 25 10.13 -20.65 5.71
CA GLY A 25 10.13 -19.74 4.57
C GLY A 25 10.04 -18.26 4.96
N ARG A 26 9.71 -17.42 3.96
CA ARG A 26 9.48 -15.98 4.18
C ARG A 26 8.33 -15.76 5.15
N GLN A 27 8.40 -14.65 5.90
CA GLN A 27 7.28 -14.24 6.72
C GLN A 27 6.14 -13.74 5.84
N PHE A 28 4.94 -14.26 6.09
CA PHE A 28 3.71 -13.71 5.52
C PHE A 28 3.38 -12.38 6.21
N GLU A 29 3.07 -11.34 5.43
CA GLU A 29 2.90 -9.98 5.95
C GLU A 29 1.47 -9.43 5.76
N GLY A 30 0.59 -10.17 5.07
CA GLY A 30 -0.85 -9.95 5.06
C GLY A 30 -1.46 -9.88 3.66
N ILE A 31 -2.78 -9.92 3.57
CA ILE A 31 -3.54 -9.61 2.35
C ILE A 31 -4.35 -8.33 2.55
N GLY A 32 -4.36 -7.46 1.55
CA GLY A 32 -4.98 -6.15 1.63
C GLY A 32 -5.77 -5.70 0.42
N ALA A 33 -6.43 -4.56 0.58
CA ALA A 33 -7.11 -3.83 -0.50
C ALA A 33 -6.75 -2.35 -0.45
N LEU A 34 -6.93 -1.69 -1.59
CA LEU A 34 -6.66 -0.28 -1.82
C LEU A 34 -7.98 0.50 -1.92
N SER A 35 -8.06 1.65 -1.25
CA SER A 35 -9.04 2.71 -1.51
C SER A 35 -8.30 3.93 -2.07
N ALA A 36 -8.48 4.20 -3.35
CA ALA A 36 -7.82 5.28 -4.08
C ALA A 36 -8.61 5.63 -5.35
N GLY A 37 -8.25 6.72 -6.04
CA GLY A 37 -8.80 7.02 -7.36
C GLY A 37 -10.29 7.35 -7.35
N ALA A 38 -10.85 7.77 -6.20
CA ALA A 38 -12.27 7.94 -5.98
C ALA A 38 -13.13 6.65 -5.96
N SER A 39 -12.50 5.47 -5.86
CA SER A 39 -13.20 4.17 -5.83
C SER A 39 -14.18 3.99 -4.66
N SER A 40 -13.93 4.63 -3.52
CA SER A 40 -14.82 4.58 -2.34
C SER A 40 -15.87 5.71 -2.28
N LYS A 41 -15.93 6.59 -3.29
CA LYS A 41 -16.69 7.85 -3.25
C LYS A 41 -18.18 7.67 -2.94
N LEU A 42 -18.81 6.63 -3.45
CA LEU A 42 -20.25 6.39 -3.30
C LEU A 42 -20.59 5.67 -1.98
N LEU A 43 -19.63 4.99 -1.35
CA LEU A 43 -19.85 4.20 -0.13
C LEU A 43 -20.29 5.06 1.05
N VAL A 44 -19.76 6.28 1.19
CA VAL A 44 -20.04 7.16 2.34
C VAL A 44 -21.52 7.53 2.47
N ASN A 45 -22.25 7.57 1.36
CA ASN A 45 -23.65 8.01 1.31
C ASN A 45 -24.66 6.86 1.33
N TYR A 46 -24.20 5.61 1.45
CA TYR A 46 -25.12 4.49 1.65
C TYR A 46 -25.94 4.68 2.95
N PRO A 47 -27.20 4.20 3.00
CA PRO A 47 -27.93 4.16 4.24
C PRO A 47 -27.15 3.35 5.27
N GLN A 48 -27.17 3.80 6.53
CA GLN A 48 -26.21 3.34 7.54
C GLN A 48 -26.17 1.82 7.69
N LYS A 49 -27.33 1.15 7.68
CA LYS A 49 -27.40 -0.31 7.83
C LYS A 49 -26.60 -1.03 6.74
N GLN A 50 -26.84 -0.71 5.47
CA GLN A 50 -26.16 -1.33 4.34
C GLN A 50 -24.67 -0.95 4.33
N ARG A 51 -24.34 0.30 4.65
CA ARG A 51 -22.95 0.75 4.77
C ARG A 51 -22.19 -0.05 5.83
N ASP A 52 -22.80 -0.25 6.99
CA ASP A 52 -22.19 -1.01 8.09
C ASP A 52 -22.04 -2.50 7.74
N GLU A 53 -23.01 -3.08 7.03
CA GLU A 53 -22.93 -4.46 6.51
C GLU A 53 -21.79 -4.61 5.49
N ILE A 54 -21.64 -3.69 4.54
CA ILE A 54 -20.54 -3.68 3.57
C ILE A 54 -19.19 -3.61 4.30
N LEU A 55 -19.06 -2.70 5.26
CA LEU A 55 -17.83 -2.56 6.04
C LEU A 55 -17.53 -3.81 6.90
N ASP A 56 -18.56 -4.50 7.40
CA ASP A 56 -18.42 -5.77 8.08
C ASP A 56 -17.87 -6.85 7.12
N TYR A 57 -18.40 -6.95 5.90
CA TYR A 57 -17.87 -7.87 4.88
C TYR A 57 -16.40 -7.62 4.54
N LEU A 58 -15.94 -6.37 4.55
CA LEU A 58 -14.56 -6.03 4.24
C LEU A 58 -13.61 -6.27 5.42
N PHE A 59 -13.96 -5.78 6.60
CA PHE A 59 -12.99 -5.61 7.70
C PHE A 59 -13.25 -6.47 8.92
N LYS A 60 -14.45 -7.02 9.13
CA LYS A 60 -14.75 -7.77 10.35
C LYS A 60 -14.01 -9.12 10.33
N PRO A 61 -13.17 -9.42 11.34
CA PRO A 61 -12.48 -10.70 11.41
C PRO A 61 -13.45 -11.88 11.47
N ASN A 62 -13.09 -13.00 10.84
CA ASN A 62 -13.88 -14.23 10.80
C ASN A 62 -15.28 -14.05 10.21
N PHE A 63 -15.43 -13.15 9.22
CA PHE A 63 -16.71 -12.90 8.58
C PHE A 63 -16.61 -12.97 7.05
N GLY A 64 -16.25 -11.86 6.40
CA GLY A 64 -16.05 -11.79 4.95
C GLY A 64 -14.57 -11.84 4.59
N ALA A 65 -14.13 -10.88 3.77
CA ALA A 65 -12.74 -10.75 3.33
C ALA A 65 -11.75 -10.66 4.49
N SER A 66 -12.17 -10.10 5.63
CA SER A 66 -11.37 -10.03 6.86
C SER A 66 -9.98 -9.43 6.60
N LEU A 67 -9.93 -8.34 5.82
CA LEU A 67 -8.69 -7.75 5.31
C LEU A 67 -7.71 -7.44 6.44
N GLN A 68 -6.43 -7.74 6.20
CA GLN A 68 -5.35 -7.52 7.14
C GLN A 68 -4.66 -6.17 6.93
N ILE A 69 -4.81 -5.61 5.73
CA ILE A 69 -4.21 -4.32 5.35
C ILE A 69 -5.21 -3.50 4.55
N LEU A 70 -5.31 -2.22 4.90
CA LEU A 70 -5.99 -1.20 4.10
C LEU A 70 -4.94 -0.19 3.64
N LYS A 71 -4.73 -0.09 2.32
CA LYS A 71 -3.95 0.98 1.68
C LYS A 71 -4.91 2.08 1.26
N VAL A 72 -4.55 3.33 1.50
CA VAL A 72 -5.36 4.50 1.11
C VAL A 72 -4.53 5.51 0.31
N GLU A 73 -5.19 6.22 -0.60
CA GLU A 73 -4.59 7.37 -1.27
C GLU A 73 -4.36 8.53 -0.28
N ILE A 74 -3.18 9.15 -0.36
CA ILE A 74 -2.98 10.52 0.13
C ILE A 74 -3.47 11.45 -0.97
N GLY A 75 -4.70 11.95 -0.84
CA GLY A 75 -5.33 12.81 -1.84
C GLY A 75 -4.42 13.97 -2.27
N GLY A 76 -4.33 14.19 -3.58
CA GLY A 76 -3.40 15.14 -4.19
C GLY A 76 -4.04 16.23 -5.03
N ASP A 77 -5.38 16.35 -4.99
CA ASP A 77 -6.17 17.20 -5.90
C ASP A 77 -5.99 16.88 -7.39
N THR A 78 -5.51 15.68 -7.71
CA THR A 78 -5.33 15.17 -9.08
C THR A 78 -6.40 14.16 -9.43
N GLN A 79 -6.69 13.99 -10.72
CA GLN A 79 -7.36 12.79 -11.21
C GLN A 79 -6.42 11.59 -11.03
N SER A 80 -6.86 10.57 -10.28
CA SER A 80 -6.07 9.39 -9.92
C SER A 80 -6.68 8.04 -10.33
N THR A 81 -7.79 8.04 -11.09
CA THR A 81 -8.28 7.02 -12.07
C THR A 81 -9.75 7.31 -12.38
N ASP A 82 -10.63 7.19 -11.38
CA ASP A 82 -12.09 7.36 -11.53
C ASP A 82 -12.61 8.70 -10.99
N GLY A 83 -11.72 9.51 -10.43
CA GLY A 83 -12.02 10.83 -9.90
C GLY A 83 -10.86 11.43 -9.13
N THR A 84 -11.11 12.59 -8.53
CA THR A 84 -10.12 13.29 -7.71
C THR A 84 -10.35 13.05 -6.23
N GLU A 85 -9.25 12.93 -5.48
CA GLU A 85 -9.27 12.90 -4.02
C GLU A 85 -8.66 14.19 -3.45
N ALA A 86 -9.36 14.77 -2.48
CA ALA A 86 -9.02 16.08 -1.92
C ALA A 86 -7.76 16.00 -1.05
N SER A 87 -6.81 16.89 -1.32
CA SER A 87 -5.61 17.06 -0.50
C SER A 87 -5.92 17.67 0.86
N HIS A 88 -5.14 17.31 1.88
CA HIS A 88 -5.13 18.00 3.17
C HIS A 88 -4.52 19.40 3.10
N MET A 89 -3.84 19.77 2.00
CA MET A 89 -3.23 21.08 1.78
C MET A 89 -3.39 21.57 0.33
N HIS A 90 -4.51 22.20 -0.02
CA HIS A 90 -4.79 22.67 -1.38
C HIS A 90 -3.78 23.73 -1.86
N TYR A 91 -3.28 24.56 -0.95
CA TYR A 91 -2.30 25.60 -1.21
C TYR A 91 -1.32 25.71 -0.04
N LYS A 92 -0.20 26.40 -0.25
CA LYS A 92 0.82 26.56 0.79
C LYS A 92 0.22 27.26 2.02
N GLY A 93 0.30 26.59 3.17
CA GLY A 93 -0.25 27.07 4.44
C GLY A 93 -1.71 26.69 4.72
N ASP A 94 -2.39 26.03 3.77
CA ASP A 94 -3.68 25.37 4.03
C ASP A 94 -3.45 24.04 4.75
N GLU A 95 -4.24 23.76 5.78
CA GLU A 95 -4.27 22.45 6.46
C GLU A 95 -5.70 22.10 6.85
N ASN A 96 -6.22 20.99 6.31
CA ASN A 96 -7.52 20.46 6.70
C ASN A 96 -7.56 18.93 6.60
N TYR A 97 -7.45 18.29 7.75
CA TYR A 97 -7.43 16.83 7.89
C TYR A 97 -8.85 16.22 7.97
N LYS A 98 -9.91 16.94 7.56
CA LYS A 98 -11.30 16.45 7.56
C LYS A 98 -11.87 16.26 6.15
N ARG A 99 -11.06 16.47 5.11
CA ARG A 99 -11.47 16.34 3.71
C ARG A 99 -11.47 14.88 3.26
N GLY A 100 -12.30 14.60 2.25
CA GLY A 100 -12.41 13.26 1.69
C GLY A 100 -13.07 12.27 2.65
N TYR A 101 -12.82 10.99 2.42
CA TYR A 101 -13.46 9.89 3.14
C TYR A 101 -12.47 8.84 3.65
N GLU A 102 -11.19 8.92 3.29
CA GLU A 102 -10.18 7.94 3.71
C GLU A 102 -9.96 7.95 5.23
N TRP A 103 -10.04 9.12 5.88
CA TRP A 103 -10.01 9.21 7.34
C TRP A 103 -11.11 8.37 7.99
N TRP A 104 -12.34 8.54 7.50
CA TRP A 104 -13.50 7.81 7.99
C TRP A 104 -13.37 6.31 7.70
N LEU A 105 -12.93 5.93 6.50
CA LEU A 105 -12.78 4.53 6.11
C LEU A 105 -11.76 3.82 6.99
N MET A 106 -10.60 4.44 7.25
CA MET A 106 -9.59 3.90 8.16
C MET A 106 -10.11 3.75 9.60
N GLN A 107 -10.91 4.71 10.09
CA GLN A 107 -11.54 4.59 11.42
C GLN A 107 -12.54 3.43 11.48
N GLU A 108 -13.38 3.27 10.46
CA GLU A 108 -14.35 2.16 10.39
C GLU A 108 -13.66 0.80 10.27
N ALA A 109 -12.55 0.73 9.54
CA ALA A 109 -11.72 -0.47 9.44
C ALA A 109 -11.08 -0.82 10.80
N LYS A 110 -10.43 0.15 11.46
CA LYS A 110 -9.83 -0.04 12.80
C LYS A 110 -10.84 -0.38 13.88
N LYS A 111 -12.06 0.15 13.80
CA LYS A 111 -13.16 -0.18 14.71
C LYS A 111 -13.57 -1.66 14.63
N ARG A 112 -13.52 -2.25 13.44
CA ARG A 112 -13.87 -3.65 13.19
C ARG A 112 -12.69 -4.60 13.42
N ASN A 113 -11.51 -4.19 12.98
CA ASN A 113 -10.26 -4.92 13.14
C ASN A 113 -9.17 -3.98 13.68
N PRO A 114 -8.98 -3.91 15.01
CA PRO A 114 -7.96 -3.07 15.63
C PRO A 114 -6.52 -3.39 15.14
N ASP A 115 -6.29 -4.63 14.71
CA ASP A 115 -5.00 -5.13 14.25
C ASP A 115 -4.75 -4.87 12.74
N ILE A 116 -5.73 -4.35 12.00
CA ILE A 116 -5.57 -4.04 10.57
C ILE A 116 -4.39 -3.09 10.37
N LYS A 117 -3.52 -3.37 9.41
CA LYS A 117 -2.40 -2.50 9.06
C LYS A 117 -2.88 -1.40 8.13
N LEU A 118 -2.39 -0.18 8.35
CA LEU A 118 -2.70 0.96 7.50
C LEU A 118 -1.48 1.33 6.66
N SER A 119 -1.69 1.47 5.35
CA SER A 119 -0.68 1.92 4.38
C SER A 119 -1.20 3.16 3.65
N CYS A 120 -0.32 4.12 3.32
CA CYS A 120 -0.70 5.30 2.53
C CYS A 120 0.28 5.57 1.40
N LEU A 121 -0.23 6.10 0.28
CA LEU A 121 0.56 6.41 -0.91
C LEU A 121 -0.04 7.61 -1.67
N PRO A 122 0.74 8.61 -2.08
CA PRO A 122 0.25 9.66 -2.97
C PRO A 122 0.21 9.20 -4.44
N TRP A 123 -0.89 9.50 -5.14
CA TRP A 123 -0.99 9.39 -6.60
C TRP A 123 -0.53 10.67 -7.30
N GLY A 124 -0.73 11.81 -6.64
CA GLY A 124 -0.24 13.10 -7.09
C GLY A 124 -0.14 14.09 -5.94
N PHE A 125 0.22 15.32 -6.28
CA PHE A 125 0.50 16.37 -5.32
C PHE A 125 -0.13 17.68 -5.79
N PRO A 126 -0.60 18.54 -4.87
CA PRO A 126 -0.98 19.90 -5.20
C PRO A 126 0.17 20.65 -5.88
N SER A 127 -0.15 21.53 -6.84
CA SER A 127 0.84 22.19 -7.71
C SER A 127 1.91 22.98 -6.97
N TRP A 128 1.61 23.48 -5.77
CA TRP A 128 2.56 24.24 -4.95
C TRP A 128 3.70 23.38 -4.41
N ILE A 129 3.51 22.05 -4.29
CA ILE A 129 4.54 21.10 -3.87
C ILE A 129 5.68 21.04 -4.90
N GLY A 130 5.32 21.00 -6.18
CA GLY A 130 6.29 20.99 -7.29
C GLY A 130 6.84 22.37 -7.66
N GLU A 131 6.56 23.42 -6.87
CA GLU A 131 6.95 24.81 -7.13
C GLU A 131 6.56 25.29 -8.55
N GLY A 132 5.37 24.88 -9.03
CA GLY A 132 4.88 25.18 -10.37
C GLY A 132 5.36 24.23 -11.48
N THR A 133 6.16 23.21 -11.13
CA THR A 133 6.54 22.10 -12.01
C THR A 133 5.69 20.85 -11.74
N GLN A 134 5.83 19.83 -12.60
CA GLN A 134 5.20 18.51 -12.40
C GLN A 134 6.08 17.55 -11.59
N ASN A 135 7.24 17.99 -11.10
CA ASN A 135 8.17 17.15 -10.35
C ASN A 135 8.07 17.47 -8.84
N PRO A 136 7.58 16.55 -8.00
CA PRO A 136 7.51 16.78 -6.56
C PRO A 136 8.90 16.77 -5.89
N TYR A 137 9.96 16.37 -6.59
CA TYR A 137 11.30 16.28 -6.01
C TYR A 137 12.17 17.51 -6.28
N ILE A 138 11.62 18.61 -6.82
CA ILE A 138 12.33 19.90 -6.92
C ILE A 138 12.77 20.36 -5.53
N ASN A 139 11.89 20.19 -4.54
CA ASN A 139 12.18 20.42 -3.14
C ASN A 139 11.75 19.18 -2.32
N PRO A 140 12.63 18.18 -2.19
CA PRO A 140 12.26 16.91 -1.58
C PRO A 140 11.91 17.04 -0.09
N GLN A 141 12.45 18.05 0.61
CA GLN A 141 12.06 18.34 1.99
C GLN A 141 10.61 18.85 2.06
N GLN A 142 10.21 19.76 1.18
CA GLN A 142 8.82 20.25 1.12
C GLN A 142 7.82 19.11 0.88
N THR A 143 8.17 18.18 -0.01
CA THR A 143 7.33 17.01 -0.31
C THR A 143 7.29 16.03 0.87
N ALA A 144 8.42 15.80 1.54
CA ALA A 144 8.46 14.97 2.74
C ALA A 144 7.64 15.59 3.88
N ASP A 145 7.73 16.90 4.09
CA ASP A 145 6.94 17.62 5.10
C ASP A 145 5.43 17.49 4.83
N TYR A 146 5.02 17.58 3.56
CA TYR A 146 3.63 17.37 3.13
C TYR A 146 3.11 15.95 3.42
N VAL A 147 3.90 14.92 3.09
CA VAL A 147 3.51 13.51 3.34
C VAL A 147 3.51 13.20 4.84
N VAL A 148 4.52 13.66 5.57
CA VAL A 148 4.65 13.38 7.01
C VAL A 148 3.62 14.16 7.83
N SER A 149 3.19 15.35 7.41
CA SER A 149 2.09 16.07 8.07
C SER A 149 0.79 15.27 8.02
N TRP A 150 0.49 14.63 6.88
CA TRP A 150 -0.67 13.74 6.74
C TRP A 150 -0.61 12.59 7.75
N ILE A 151 0.53 11.90 7.84
CA ILE A 151 0.74 10.75 8.74
C ILE A 151 0.65 11.16 10.22
N ARG A 152 1.32 12.26 10.57
CA ARG A 152 1.35 12.79 11.94
C ARG A 152 -0.05 13.19 12.39
N GLU A 153 -0.81 13.87 11.54
CA GLU A 153 -2.14 14.36 11.89
C GLU A 153 -3.19 13.25 11.82
N ALA A 154 -3.00 12.19 11.02
CA ALA A 154 -3.78 10.95 11.12
C ALA A 154 -3.77 10.42 12.56
N LYS A 155 -2.57 10.38 13.18
CA LYS A 155 -2.42 9.94 14.56
C LYS A 155 -3.01 10.92 15.55
N LYS A 156 -2.72 12.21 15.40
CA LYS A 156 -3.13 13.24 16.36
C LYS A 156 -4.64 13.49 16.36
N VAL A 157 -5.28 13.51 15.19
CA VAL A 157 -6.70 13.85 15.03
C VAL A 157 -7.59 12.62 15.19
N TYR A 158 -7.17 11.46 14.69
CA TYR A 158 -8.02 10.27 14.59
C TYR A 158 -7.50 9.05 15.37
N ASN A 159 -6.35 9.17 16.04
CA ASN A 159 -5.63 8.05 16.67
C ASN A 159 -5.25 6.93 15.69
N LEU A 160 -5.11 7.25 14.40
CA LEU A 160 -4.71 6.30 13.36
C LEU A 160 -3.19 6.30 13.22
N THR A 161 -2.56 5.16 13.49
CA THR A 161 -1.12 4.98 13.24
C THR A 161 -0.94 4.33 11.88
N MET A 162 -0.19 5.00 10.99
CA MET A 162 0.22 4.41 9.72
C MET A 162 1.36 3.43 9.94
N ASP A 163 1.19 2.19 9.51
CA ASP A 163 2.23 1.17 9.54
C ASP A 163 3.19 1.35 8.36
N TYR A 164 2.68 1.78 7.20
CA TYR A 164 3.46 1.93 5.98
C TYR A 164 3.18 3.22 5.22
N VAL A 165 4.20 3.71 4.50
CA VAL A 165 4.11 4.82 3.54
C VAL A 165 4.86 4.47 2.25
N GLY A 166 4.25 4.80 1.12
CA GLY A 166 4.83 4.66 -0.22
C GLY A 166 5.52 5.93 -0.73
N ILE A 167 5.96 5.91 -1.99
CA ILE A 167 6.74 7.01 -2.59
C ILE A 167 5.88 7.90 -3.48
N TRP A 168 5.59 7.43 -4.70
CA TRP A 168 4.72 8.10 -5.66
C TRP A 168 4.20 7.07 -6.66
N ASN A 169 2.88 6.83 -6.66
CA ASN A 169 2.26 5.72 -7.37
C ASN A 169 2.61 5.68 -8.86
N GLU A 170 3.23 4.59 -9.32
CA GLU A 170 3.57 4.36 -10.73
C GLU A 170 4.29 5.54 -11.41
N ARG A 171 5.16 6.20 -10.65
CA ARG A 171 5.99 7.31 -11.12
C ARG A 171 7.45 7.09 -10.72
N PRO A 172 8.39 7.78 -11.37
CA PRO A 172 9.79 7.73 -10.96
C PRO A 172 9.96 8.08 -9.48
N TYR A 173 10.81 7.32 -8.80
CA TYR A 173 11.24 7.61 -7.44
C TYR A 173 12.53 8.45 -7.45
N ASP A 174 12.77 9.17 -6.35
CA ASP A 174 14.03 9.87 -6.12
C ASP A 174 14.70 9.34 -4.84
N ILE A 175 15.95 8.85 -4.96
CA ILE A 175 16.68 8.22 -3.85
C ILE A 175 16.93 9.22 -2.71
N ASN A 176 17.16 10.48 -3.03
CA ASN A 176 17.39 11.52 -2.03
C ASN A 176 16.10 11.83 -1.27
N TYR A 177 14.96 11.92 -1.96
CA TYR A 177 13.64 12.03 -1.34
C TYR A 177 13.35 10.86 -0.39
N ILE A 178 13.60 9.61 -0.79
CA ILE A 178 13.34 8.44 0.08
C ILE A 178 14.12 8.56 1.41
N LYS A 179 15.39 8.99 1.34
CA LYS A 179 16.23 9.20 2.53
C LYS A 179 15.74 10.37 3.38
N ILE A 180 15.33 11.47 2.73
CA ILE A 180 14.75 12.63 3.41
C ILE A 180 13.44 12.24 4.10
N LEU A 181 12.56 11.51 3.44
CA LEU A 181 11.30 11.02 3.99
C LEU A 181 11.52 10.22 5.28
N ARG A 182 12.49 9.29 5.30
CA ARG A 182 12.86 8.55 6.52
C ARG A 182 13.26 9.50 7.64
N LYS A 183 14.19 10.42 7.36
CA LYS A 183 14.68 11.39 8.34
C LYS A 183 13.52 12.24 8.90
N THR A 184 12.65 12.74 8.04
CA THR A 184 11.50 13.57 8.43
C THR A 184 10.48 12.80 9.25
N LEU A 185 10.20 11.53 8.91
CA LEU A 185 9.36 10.65 9.74
C LEU A 185 9.95 10.51 11.15
N ASP A 186 11.25 10.28 11.27
CA ASP A 186 11.92 10.10 12.56
C ASP A 186 11.88 11.38 13.41
N GLU A 187 12.19 12.53 12.80
CA GLU A 187 12.17 13.85 13.44
C GLU A 187 10.76 14.27 13.90
N GLN A 188 9.72 13.85 13.17
CA GLN A 188 8.32 14.17 13.49
C GLN A 188 7.64 13.10 14.37
N GLY A 189 8.41 12.17 14.95
CA GLY A 189 7.88 11.15 15.87
C GLY A 189 7.07 10.03 15.21
N CYS A 190 7.22 9.86 13.89
CA CYS A 190 6.59 8.81 13.07
C CYS A 190 7.60 7.70 12.70
N SER A 191 8.59 7.44 13.57
CA SER A 191 9.67 6.48 13.32
C SER A 191 9.21 5.03 13.10
N ASN A 192 8.03 4.68 13.60
CA ASN A 192 7.42 3.36 13.42
C ASN A 192 6.79 3.14 12.04
N THR A 193 6.54 4.20 11.26
CA THR A 193 6.00 4.06 9.90
C THR A 193 7.11 3.62 8.95
N LEU A 194 6.93 2.48 8.30
CA LEU A 194 7.92 1.84 7.44
C LEU A 194 7.75 2.27 5.97
N ILE A 195 8.86 2.36 5.23
CA ILE A 195 8.83 2.78 3.82
C ILE A 195 8.74 1.56 2.91
N ILE A 196 7.71 1.52 2.06
CA ILE A 196 7.61 0.60 0.92
C ILE A 196 8.01 1.41 -0.31
N ALA A 197 8.89 0.87 -1.15
CA ALA A 197 9.29 1.57 -2.36
C ALA A 197 9.37 0.59 -3.55
N ALA A 198 9.07 0.98 -4.78
CA ALA A 198 8.65 2.32 -5.19
C ALA A 198 7.17 2.38 -5.64
N ASP A 199 6.41 1.28 -5.49
CA ASP A 199 5.04 1.16 -6.02
C ASP A 199 5.03 1.37 -7.55
N ILE A 200 5.96 0.70 -8.23
CA ILE A 200 6.10 0.67 -9.70
C ILE A 200 6.52 -0.74 -10.16
N LYS A 201 7.76 -0.95 -10.59
CA LYS A 201 8.33 -2.24 -10.96
C LYS A 201 9.57 -2.52 -10.08
N TRP A 202 10.32 -3.58 -10.38
CA TRP A 202 11.39 -4.12 -9.52
C TRP A 202 12.72 -3.33 -9.55
N GLU A 203 12.85 -2.25 -10.33
CA GLU A 203 14.14 -1.60 -10.65
C GLU A 203 14.87 -1.06 -9.41
N ILE A 204 14.14 -0.58 -8.41
CA ILE A 204 14.72 -0.07 -7.15
C ILE A 204 15.55 -1.13 -6.42
N ALA A 205 15.33 -2.42 -6.68
CA ALA A 205 16.15 -3.49 -6.13
C ALA A 205 17.64 -3.30 -6.47
N GLY A 206 17.95 -2.85 -7.68
CA GLY A 206 19.32 -2.57 -8.11
C GLY A 206 19.97 -1.45 -7.31
N ASP A 207 19.21 -0.39 -7.01
CA ASP A 207 19.70 0.74 -6.21
C ASP A 207 19.86 0.37 -4.74
N VAL A 208 18.92 -0.40 -4.18
CA VAL A 208 19.01 -0.94 -2.81
C VAL A 208 20.25 -1.83 -2.64
N LEU A 209 20.62 -2.62 -3.64
CA LEU A 209 21.86 -3.43 -3.59
C LEU A 209 23.14 -2.57 -3.59
N LYS A 210 23.11 -1.43 -4.28
CA LYS A 210 24.28 -0.55 -4.45
C LYS A 210 24.45 0.45 -3.30
N ASP A 211 23.37 0.85 -2.66
CA ASP A 211 23.36 1.92 -1.66
C ASP A 211 22.87 1.41 -0.30
N GLN A 212 23.80 1.20 0.64
CA GLN A 212 23.49 0.73 1.99
C GLN A 212 22.60 1.70 2.79
N ASN A 213 22.68 3.01 2.51
CA ASN A 213 21.83 4.00 3.16
C ASN A 213 20.41 3.95 2.61
N LEU A 214 20.22 3.70 1.31
CA LEU A 214 18.90 3.42 0.77
C LEU A 214 18.36 2.09 1.32
N ALA A 215 19.20 1.06 1.37
CA ALA A 215 18.84 -0.24 1.90
C ALA A 215 18.41 -0.18 3.37
N SER A 216 19.00 0.68 4.21
CA SER A 216 18.61 0.76 5.62
C SER A 216 17.24 1.40 5.83
N VAL A 217 16.81 2.30 4.92
CA VAL A 217 15.55 3.04 5.06
C VAL A 217 14.36 2.38 4.37
N VAL A 218 14.59 1.56 3.34
CA VAL A 218 13.55 0.81 2.63
C VAL A 218 13.25 -0.49 3.38
N HIS A 219 12.00 -0.66 3.82
CA HIS A 219 11.55 -1.87 4.50
C HIS A 219 11.22 -3.00 3.51
N ALA A 220 10.39 -2.69 2.51
CA ALA A 220 9.91 -3.61 1.50
C ALA A 220 10.01 -3.02 0.09
N ILE A 221 10.15 -3.88 -0.91
CA ILE A 221 10.06 -3.51 -2.32
C ILE A 221 8.64 -3.81 -2.81
N GLY A 222 7.88 -2.76 -3.12
CA GLY A 222 6.53 -2.85 -3.67
C GLY A 222 6.54 -2.78 -5.20
N CYS A 223 6.00 -3.80 -5.85
CA CYS A 223 5.85 -3.92 -7.30
C CYS A 223 4.38 -4.05 -7.67
N HIS A 224 3.98 -3.43 -8.78
CA HIS A 224 2.63 -3.45 -9.31
C HIS A 224 2.53 -4.47 -10.43
N TYR A 225 1.48 -5.30 -10.37
CA TYR A 225 1.16 -6.33 -11.37
C TYR A 225 2.38 -7.18 -11.76
N PRO A 226 3.03 -7.86 -10.79
CA PRO A 226 4.29 -8.59 -11.01
C PRO A 226 4.11 -9.90 -11.78
N GLY A 227 2.87 -10.35 -12.01
CA GLY A 227 2.58 -11.58 -12.74
C GLY A 227 3.19 -12.82 -12.08
N THR A 228 3.13 -12.89 -10.75
CA THR A 228 3.67 -13.99 -9.94
C THR A 228 5.19 -14.13 -9.83
N THR A 229 5.95 -13.13 -10.32
CA THR A 229 7.42 -13.23 -10.40
C THR A 229 8.14 -12.00 -9.88
N SER A 230 9.35 -12.21 -9.36
CA SER A 230 10.28 -11.16 -8.97
C SER A 230 11.64 -11.34 -9.65
N THR A 231 12.37 -10.23 -9.83
CA THR A 231 13.70 -10.26 -10.46
C THR A 231 14.74 -10.89 -9.53
N SER A 232 15.85 -11.35 -10.12
CA SER A 232 16.99 -11.86 -9.36
C SER A 232 17.56 -10.81 -8.41
N GLU A 233 17.62 -9.54 -8.83
CA GLU A 233 18.03 -8.42 -7.97
C GLU A 233 17.11 -8.27 -6.76
N ALA A 234 15.79 -8.28 -6.97
CA ALA A 234 14.81 -8.17 -5.88
C ALA A 234 15.02 -9.29 -4.85
N LYS A 235 15.25 -10.53 -5.31
CA LYS A 235 15.57 -11.66 -4.43
C LYS A 235 16.87 -11.47 -3.66
N MET A 236 17.92 -10.97 -4.31
CA MET A 236 19.24 -10.73 -3.70
C MET A 236 19.19 -9.67 -2.59
N THR A 237 18.27 -8.71 -2.64
CA THR A 237 18.13 -7.68 -1.60
C THR A 237 17.75 -8.25 -0.23
N LYS A 238 17.15 -9.47 -0.20
CA LYS A 238 16.56 -10.11 0.98
C LYS A 238 15.47 -9.27 1.68
N LYS A 239 15.01 -8.20 1.05
CA LYS A 239 13.89 -7.38 1.52
C LYS A 239 12.58 -8.15 1.38
N SER A 240 11.56 -7.67 2.08
CA SER A 240 10.19 -8.05 1.77
C SER A 240 9.86 -7.62 0.35
N LEU A 241 9.24 -8.50 -0.43
CA LEU A 241 8.81 -8.23 -1.80
C LEU A 241 7.30 -8.29 -1.82
N TRP A 242 6.61 -7.24 -2.24
CA TRP A 242 5.16 -7.15 -2.20
C TRP A 242 4.62 -6.95 -3.61
N SER A 243 3.52 -7.63 -3.93
CA SER A 243 2.62 -7.17 -4.97
C SER A 243 1.80 -6.02 -4.37
N SER A 244 2.36 -4.80 -4.44
CA SER A 244 1.82 -3.62 -3.75
C SER A 244 0.61 -2.99 -4.45
N GLU A 245 0.28 -3.50 -5.64
CA GLU A 245 -0.98 -3.34 -6.37
C GLU A 245 -1.15 -4.51 -7.36
N ASP A 246 -2.32 -5.17 -7.34
CA ASP A 246 -2.67 -6.31 -8.19
C ASP A 246 -4.20 -6.39 -8.40
N TYR A 247 -4.65 -7.49 -9.00
CA TYR A 247 -6.04 -7.81 -9.33
C TYR A 247 -6.60 -6.99 -10.50
N SER A 248 -7.02 -5.75 -10.24
CA SER A 248 -7.59 -4.78 -11.21
C SER A 248 -8.39 -5.41 -12.38
N THR A 249 -9.25 -6.37 -12.06
CA THR A 249 -10.08 -7.12 -13.01
C THR A 249 -11.54 -7.05 -12.53
N TYR A 250 -12.50 -7.29 -13.41
CA TYR A 250 -13.91 -7.43 -13.01
C TYR A 250 -14.09 -8.43 -11.86
N ASN A 251 -15.10 -8.22 -11.02
CA ASN A 251 -15.40 -9.04 -9.84
C ASN A 251 -16.37 -10.19 -10.10
N ASP A 252 -16.28 -10.77 -11.29
CA ASP A 252 -16.95 -12.01 -11.66
C ASP A 252 -16.13 -13.24 -11.25
N GLU A 253 -16.57 -14.44 -11.65
CA GLU A 253 -15.88 -15.69 -11.36
C GLU A 253 -14.48 -15.76 -11.98
N VAL A 254 -14.25 -15.10 -13.12
CA VAL A 254 -12.94 -15.03 -13.76
C VAL A 254 -12.00 -14.19 -12.89
N GLY A 255 -12.47 -13.04 -12.42
CA GLY A 255 -11.76 -12.23 -11.43
C GLY A 255 -11.50 -12.98 -10.13
N GLY A 256 -12.51 -13.68 -9.60
CA GLY A 256 -12.37 -14.52 -8.41
C GLY A 256 -11.27 -15.57 -8.58
N GLY A 257 -11.22 -16.23 -9.74
CA GLY A 257 -10.16 -17.17 -10.09
C GLY A 257 -8.78 -16.53 -10.26
N CYS A 258 -8.70 -15.34 -10.86
CA CYS A 258 -7.47 -14.56 -10.97
C CYS A 258 -6.89 -14.26 -9.59
N TRP A 259 -7.72 -13.74 -8.69
CA TRP A 259 -7.34 -13.41 -7.32
C TRP A 259 -6.86 -14.62 -6.53
N ALA A 260 -7.64 -15.71 -6.55
CA ALA A 260 -7.28 -16.94 -5.87
C ALA A 260 -5.95 -17.53 -6.36
N ARG A 261 -5.63 -17.39 -7.66
CA ARG A 261 -4.37 -17.88 -8.21
C ARG A 261 -3.18 -17.02 -7.79
N ASN A 262 -3.30 -15.70 -7.87
CA ASN A 262 -2.18 -14.80 -7.59
C ASN A 262 -1.81 -14.84 -6.09
N ASP A 263 -2.80 -14.89 -5.19
CA ASP A 263 -2.60 -14.98 -3.73
C ASP A 263 -1.97 -16.30 -3.28
N ILE A 264 -2.16 -17.39 -4.03
CA ILE A 264 -1.68 -18.74 -3.67
C ILE A 264 -0.32 -19.06 -4.32
N LEU A 265 0.03 -18.41 -5.44
CA LEU A 265 1.17 -18.81 -6.29
C LEU A 265 2.37 -17.86 -6.30
N GLU A 266 2.47 -16.87 -5.41
CA GLU A 266 3.70 -16.09 -5.25
C GLU A 266 4.58 -16.61 -4.11
N PRO A 267 5.49 -17.58 -4.34
CA PRO A 267 6.45 -18.01 -3.31
C PRO A 267 7.43 -16.89 -2.91
N ASP A 268 7.55 -15.85 -3.73
CA ASP A 268 8.50 -14.76 -3.55
C ASP A 268 7.92 -13.52 -2.85
N CYS A 269 6.61 -13.26 -2.95
CA CYS A 269 6.00 -12.07 -2.36
C CYS A 269 5.27 -12.33 -1.04
N ARG A 270 5.19 -11.29 -0.22
CA ARG A 270 4.68 -11.37 1.16
C ARG A 270 3.27 -10.80 1.34
N ILE A 271 2.79 -10.00 0.37
CA ILE A 271 1.52 -9.24 0.40
C ILE A 271 0.98 -9.02 -1.01
N HIS A 272 -0.35 -9.07 -1.16
CA HIS A 272 -1.11 -8.62 -2.33
C HIS A 272 -2.09 -7.49 -1.95
N TYR A 273 -2.09 -6.40 -2.71
CA TYR A 273 -3.09 -5.32 -2.59
C TYR A 273 -4.05 -5.34 -3.77
N ARG A 274 -5.33 -5.12 -3.48
CA ARG A 274 -6.43 -5.17 -4.44
C ARG A 274 -6.86 -3.78 -4.91
N ASN A 275 -6.86 -3.51 -6.21
CA ASN A 275 -7.53 -2.32 -6.75
C ASN A 275 -9.04 -2.60 -6.92
N THR A 276 -9.93 -1.72 -6.43
CA THR A 276 -11.38 -2.00 -6.36
C THR A 276 -12.21 -1.45 -7.52
N CYS A 277 -11.62 -0.83 -8.54
CA CYS A 277 -12.37 -0.23 -9.65
C CYS A 277 -12.24 -1.00 -10.98
N PRO A 278 -13.35 -1.28 -11.69
CA PRO A 278 -13.31 -1.74 -13.07
C PRO A 278 -13.12 -0.55 -14.04
N SER A 279 -12.18 -0.68 -14.98
CA SER A 279 -12.01 0.26 -16.08
C SER A 279 -13.29 0.35 -16.93
N THR A 280 -13.92 1.52 -16.98
CA THR A 280 -15.02 1.80 -17.90
C THR A 280 -14.47 2.08 -19.30
N GLU A 281 -14.63 1.14 -20.24
CA GLU A 281 -14.66 1.48 -21.67
C GLU A 281 -16.04 2.11 -21.96
N MET A 282 -16.04 3.37 -22.38
CA MET A 282 -17.18 3.96 -23.09
C MET A 282 -17.04 3.58 -24.56
N ASP A 283 -18.14 3.07 -25.13
CA ASP A 283 -18.33 2.75 -26.56
C ASP A 283 -17.77 3.82 -27.53
#